data_AF-A0A0L0F174-F1
#
_entry.id   AF-A0A0L0F174-F1
#
_cell.length_a   1.000
_cell.length_b   1.000
_cell.length_c   1.000
_cell.angle_alpha   90.00
_cell.angle_beta   90.00
_cell.angle_gamma   90.00
#
_symmetry.space_group_name_H-M   'P 1'
#
loop_
_entity.id
_entity.type
_entity.pdbx_description
1 polymer ?
#
loop_
_entity_poly.entity_id
_entity_poly.type
_entity_poly.pdbx_seq_one_letter_code
_entity_poly.pdbx_strand_id
1 'polypeptide(L)' 'MTTKTGFVGTTGTVAIVNGTDLHVAYVGDSPAYLYHTNGEFDPLIIPHNPMNPVEKARVKEVGGSIVT' A
#
# COMPACT_ATOMS: atom_id res chain seq x y z
N MET A 1 -14.23 24.42 -17.70
CA MET A 1 -13.01 23.74 -17.25
C MET A 1 -13.01 23.79 -15.73
N THR A 2 -13.69 22.84 -15.09
CA THR A 2 -13.88 22.84 -13.62
C THR A 2 -12.74 22.05 -13.01
N THR A 3 -11.88 22.71 -12.25
CA THR A 3 -10.82 22.06 -11.47
C THR A 3 -11.47 21.10 -10.47
N LYS A 4 -11.20 19.81 -10.64
CA LYS A 4 -11.72 18.72 -9.79
C LYS A 4 -11.02 18.75 -8.43
N THR A 5 -11.42 19.67 -7.55
CA THR A 5 -11.03 19.64 -6.13
C THR A 5 -11.76 18.47 -5.47
N GLY A 6 -11.05 17.35 -5.23
CA GLY A 6 -11.62 16.17 -4.57
C GLY A 6 -10.90 14.83 -4.78
N PHE A 7 -9.89 14.75 -5.65
CA PHE A 7 -9.15 13.50 -5.95
C PHE A 7 -7.70 13.49 -5.45
N VAL A 8 -7.33 14.44 -4.59
CA VAL A 8 -6.00 14.45 -4.00
C VAL A 8 -5.97 13.47 -2.81
N GLY A 9 -5.03 12.54 -2.87
CA GLY A 9 -4.74 11.57 -1.83
C GLY A 9 -3.25 11.23 -1.87
N THR A 10 -2.77 10.55 -0.85
CA THR A 10 -1.39 10.08 -0.79
C THR A 10 -1.36 8.63 -0.33
N THR A 11 -0.32 7.92 -0.74
CA THR A 11 0.11 6.69 -0.09
C THR A 11 0.83 7.04 1.23
N GLY A 12 1.05 6.02 2.07
CA GLY A 12 1.87 6.15 3.26
C GLY A 12 2.42 4.79 3.68
N THR A 13 3.72 4.73 3.92
CA THR A 13 4.40 3.54 4.45
C THR A 13 5.30 4.00 5.59
N VAL A 14 5.13 3.40 6.77
CA VAL A 14 5.78 3.81 8.01
C VAL A 14 6.47 2.60 8.64
N ALA A 15 7.68 2.81 9.14
CA ALA A 15 8.43 1.86 9.93
C ALA A 15 8.72 2.47 11.32
N ILE A 16 8.41 1.74 12.38
CA ILE A 16 8.74 2.09 13.76
C ILE A 16 9.68 1.02 14.29
N VAL A 17 10.87 1.44 14.72
CA VAL A 17 11.87 0.56 15.34
C VAL A 17 11.82 0.76 16.84
N ASN A 18 11.58 -0.32 17.58
CA ASN A 18 11.58 -0.34 19.04
C ASN A 18 12.51 -1.45 19.53
N GLY A 19 13.75 -1.10 19.86
CA GLY A 19 14.76 -2.10 20.20
C GLY A 19 15.05 -3.02 19.02
N THR A 20 14.68 -4.29 19.15
CA THR A 20 14.82 -5.32 18.09
C THR A 20 13.57 -5.50 17.25
N ASP A 21 12.47 -4.82 17.60
CA ASP A 21 11.19 -4.97 16.90
C ASP A 21 11.06 -3.93 15.80
N LEU A 22 10.66 -4.39 14.60
CA LEU A 22 10.33 -3.55 13.45
C LEU A 22 8.83 -3.66 13.16
N HIS A 23 8.08 -2.59 13.44
CA HIS A 23 6.67 -2.49 13.10
C HIS A 23 6.52 -1.74 11.77
N VAL A 24 5.85 -2.35 10.79
CA VAL A 24 5.56 -1.74 9.49
C VAL A 24 4.06 -1.60 9.30
N ALA A 25 3.63 -0.42 8.90
CA ALA A 25 2.24 -0.15 8.50
C ALA A 25 2.22 0.58 7.17
N TYR A 26 1.25 0.29 6.32
CA TYR A 26 1.17 0.86 4.98
C TYR A 26 -0.27 1.02 4.48
N VAL A 27 -0.47 2.02 3.63
CA VAL A 27 -1.69 2.27 2.86
C VAL A 27 -1.26 2.71 1.46
N GLY A 28 -1.60 1.89 0.46
CA GLY A 28 -1.26 2.13 -0.94
C GLY A 28 -0.19 1.16 -1.44
N ASP A 29 0.64 1.63 -2.35
CA ASP A 29 1.61 0.84 -3.10
C ASP A 29 3.06 1.35 -2.95
N SER A 30 3.31 2.30 -2.03
CA SER A 30 4.66 2.73 -1.69
C SER A 30 5.45 1.58 -1.04
N PRO A 31 6.52 1.08 -1.68
CA PRO A 31 7.20 -0.14 -1.26
C PRO A 31 8.06 0.07 0.00
N ALA A 32 8.30 -1.01 0.73
CA ALA A 32 9.32 -1.09 1.78
C ALA A 32 9.99 -2.46 1.76
N TYR A 33 11.30 -2.47 2.04
CA TYR A 33 12.14 -3.66 2.05
C TYR A 33 13.03 -3.65 3.29
N LEU A 34 13.26 -4.83 3.87
CA LEU A 34 14.28 -5.04 4.89
C LEU A 34 15.51 -5.66 4.23
N TYR A 35 16.65 -4.99 4.32
CA TYR A 35 17.93 -5.51 3.84
C TYR A 35 18.73 -6.11 4.99
N HIS A 36 19.17 -7.35 4.79
CA HIS A 36 19.97 -8.10 5.76
C HIS A 36 21.47 -7.99 5.46
N THR A 37 22.29 -8.16 6.48
CA THR A 37 23.76 -8.07 6.35
C THR A 37 24.37 -9.20 5.51
N ASN A 38 23.64 -10.30 5.31
CA ASN A 38 24.01 -11.39 4.40
C ASN A 38 23.71 -11.09 2.91
N GLY A 39 23.15 -9.91 2.60
CA GLY A 39 22.80 -9.49 1.24
C GLY A 39 21.41 -9.92 0.77
N GLU A 40 20.65 -10.63 1.60
CA GLU A 40 19.25 -10.95 1.33
C GLU A 40 18.35 -9.74 1.62
N PHE A 41 17.15 -9.72 1.01
CA PHE A 41 16.15 -8.71 1.31
C PHE A 41 14.74 -9.30 1.33
N ASP A 42 13.91 -8.78 2.22
CA ASP A 42 12.50 -9.16 2.34
C ASP A 42 11.59 -7.98 1.96
N PRO A 43 10.56 -8.19 1.12
CA PRO A 43 9.49 -7.22 0.96
C PRO A 43 8.67 -7.12 2.25
N LEU A 44 8.47 -5.91 2.75
CA LEU A 44 7.74 -5.66 4.00
C LEU A 44 6.27 -5.33 3.79
N ILE A 45 5.83 -5.19 2.54
CA ILE A 45 4.45 -4.85 2.18
C ILE A 45 3.92 -5.71 1.03
N ILE A 46 2.60 -5.83 0.96
CA ILE A 46 1.88 -6.32 -0.22
C ILE A 46 1.13 -5.12 -0.80
N PRO A 47 1.51 -4.61 -1.99
CA PRO A 47 0.89 -3.40 -2.53
C PRO A 47 -0.64 -3.49 -2.62
N HIS A 48 -1.34 -2.43 -2.23
CA HIS A 48 -2.78 -2.32 -2.45
C HIS A 48 -3.06 -2.10 -3.94
N ASN A 49 -3.25 -3.20 -4.67
CA ASN A 49 -3.57 -3.19 -6.09
C ASN A 49 -5.09 -3.42 -6.29
N PRO A 50 -5.80 -2.57 -7.05
CA PRO A 50 -7.23 -2.76 -7.32
C PRO A 50 -7.59 -4.07 -8.05
N MET A 51 -6.61 -4.74 -8.66
CA MET A 51 -6.77 -6.05 -9.28
C MET A 51 -6.65 -7.22 -8.29
N ASN A 52 -6.14 -6.97 -7.07
CA ASN A 52 -6.16 -7.96 -6.01
C ASN A 52 -7.62 -8.40 -5.76
N PRO A 53 -7.93 -9.71 -5.69
CA PRO A 53 -9.31 -10.18 -5.55
C PRO A 53 -10.07 -9.60 -4.35
N VAL A 54 -9.37 -9.38 -3.23
CA VAL A 54 -9.96 -8.81 -2.01
C VAL A 54 -10.31 -7.34 -2.22
N GLU A 55 -9.36 -6.53 -2.72
CA GLU A 55 -9.62 -5.12 -2.99
C GLU A 55 -10.65 -4.91 -4.08
N LYS A 56 -10.63 -5.75 -5.13
CA LYS A 56 -11.62 -5.75 -6.20
C LYS A 56 -13.02 -6.05 -5.69
N ALA A 57 -13.17 -7.03 -4.79
CA ALA A 57 -14.44 -7.35 -4.16
C ALA A 57 -14.96 -6.17 -3.34
N ARG A 58 -14.10 -5.57 -2.51
CA ARG A 58 -14.42 -4.40 -1.69
C ARG A 58 -14.88 -3.19 -2.53
N VAL A 59 -14.18 -2.89 -3.63
CA VAL A 59 -14.58 -1.81 -4.54
C VAL A 59 -15.96 -2.08 -5.16
N LYS A 60 -16.23 -3.33 -5.56
CA LYS A 60 -17.54 -3.71 -6.14
C LYS A 60 -18.67 -3.66 -5.12
N GLU A 61 -18.43 -4.10 -3.89
CA GLU A 61 -19.43 -4.13 -2.81
C GLU A 61 -19.98 -2.72 -2.51
N VAL A 62 -19.14 -1.69 -2.63
CA VAL A 62 -19.54 -0.29 -2.47
C VAL A 62 -20.05 0.37 -3.76
N GLY A 63 -20.33 -0.42 -4.81
CA GLY A 63 -20.86 0.05 -6.09
C GLY A 63 -19.82 0.65 -7.05
N GLY A 64 -18.52 0.54 -6.74
CA GLY A 64 -17.44 0.96 -7.61
C GLY A 64 -17.12 -0.05 -8.72
N SER A 65 -16.27 0.35 -9.66
CA SER A 65 -15.78 -0.50 -10.75
C SER A 65 -14.28 -0.34 -10.95
N ILE A 66 -13.63 -1.41 -11.42
CA ILE A 66 -12.23 -1.39 -11.86
C ILE A 66 -12.24 -1.43 -13.37
N VAL A 67 -11.70 -0.39 -14.00
CA VAL A 67 -11.53 -0.29 -15.45
C VAL A 67 -10.06 -0.55 -15.74
N THR A 68 -9.81 -1.53 -16.59
CA THR A 68 -8.48 -1.90 -17.10
C THR A 68 -8.16 -1.14 -18.38
#